data_AF-A0A5B9W7V2-F1
#
_entry.id   AF-A0A5B9W7V2-F1
#
_cell.length_a   1.000
_cell.length_b   1.000
_cell.length_c   1.000
_cell.angle_alpha   90.00
_cell.angle_beta   90.00
_cell.angle_gamma   90.00
#
_symmetry.space_group_name_H-M   'P 1'
#
loop_
_entity.id
_entity.type
_entity.pdbx_description
1 polymer ?
#
loop_
_entity_poly.entity_id
_entity_poly.type
_entity_poly.pdbx_seq_one_letter_code
_entity_poly.pdbx_strand_id
1 'polypeptide(L)'
;MAVAETPPRIKQAARVETEAAAYARRADRIAIRHGLGRVVAMIEIVSPGNKGSKHAIASFVAKAADFLRNGIHVLVIDPFPPGPRDPSGIAQAIWDELIGDPLPPRPSDQPLTVAAFDAGEPLVANVDTLAVGDSLPEAPLFLAPGWYVNVPLEATYLASWRVTPRPIRDLLDTPAPRGKPPA
;
A
#
# COMPACT_ATOMS: atom_id res chain seq x y z
N MET A 1 31.03 -12.39 -18.83
CA MET A 1 31.71 -11.09 -18.92
C MET A 1 31.13 -10.18 -17.86
N ALA A 2 31.93 -9.75 -16.89
CA ALA A 2 31.49 -8.78 -15.88
C ALA A 2 31.71 -7.35 -16.39
N VAL A 3 30.82 -6.41 -16.05
CA VAL A 3 30.94 -4.98 -16.45
C VAL A 3 32.26 -4.36 -15.99
N ALA A 4 32.78 -4.82 -14.85
CA ALA A 4 34.07 -4.39 -14.32
C ALA A 4 35.26 -4.88 -15.17
N GLU A 5 35.14 -6.05 -15.80
CA GLU A 5 36.20 -6.69 -16.58
C GLU A 5 36.11 -6.36 -18.08
N THR A 6 34.91 -6.06 -18.57
CA THR A 6 34.70 -5.59 -19.94
C THR A 6 33.57 -4.57 -19.97
N PRO A 7 33.90 -3.27 -19.92
CA PRO A 7 32.89 -2.23 -19.89
C PRO A 7 32.05 -2.22 -21.19
N PRO A 8 30.73 -1.94 -21.09
CA PRO A 8 29.86 -1.89 -22.26
C PRO A 8 30.32 -0.81 -23.24
N ARG A 9 30.27 -1.13 -24.54
CA ARG A 9 30.73 -0.24 -25.63
C ARG A 9 29.77 0.94 -25.91
N ILE A 10 28.62 0.99 -25.26
CA ILE A 10 27.65 2.10 -25.34
C ILE A 10 28.24 3.32 -24.60
N LYS A 11 28.23 4.47 -25.27
CA LYS A 11 28.92 5.69 -24.81
C LYS A 11 28.17 6.47 -23.71
N GLN A 12 26.88 6.21 -23.51
CA GLN A 12 26.05 6.93 -22.56
C GLN A 12 25.46 5.95 -21.54
N ALA A 13 25.66 6.23 -20.26
CA ALA A 13 25.04 5.50 -19.17
C ALA A 13 24.47 6.50 -18.17
N ALA A 14 23.19 6.35 -17.85
CA ALA A 14 22.58 7.03 -16.72
C ALA A 14 22.72 6.15 -15.48
N ARG A 15 23.12 6.74 -14.36
CA ARG A 15 23.14 6.09 -13.05
C ARG A 15 22.28 6.92 -12.11
N VAL A 16 21.45 6.24 -11.34
CA VAL A 16 20.62 6.87 -10.31
C VAL A 16 20.87 6.09 -9.03
N GLU A 17 21.20 6.81 -7.96
CA GLU A 17 21.31 6.22 -6.62
C GLU A 17 19.89 5.89 -6.13
N THR A 18 19.64 4.62 -5.85
CA THR A 18 18.30 4.11 -5.51
C THR A 18 18.05 4.03 -4.02
N GLU A 19 18.86 4.67 -3.17
CA GLU A 19 18.76 4.54 -1.71
C GLU A 19 17.39 4.95 -1.17
N ALA A 20 16.80 6.05 -1.65
CA ALA A 20 15.44 6.45 -1.30
C ALA A 20 14.38 5.42 -1.75
N ALA A 21 14.56 4.82 -2.93
CA ALA A 21 13.71 3.74 -3.43
C ALA A 21 13.98 2.40 -2.71
N ALA A 22 15.14 2.21 -2.10
CA ALA A 22 15.46 1.07 -1.24
C ALA A 22 14.86 1.22 0.16
N TYR A 23 14.80 2.44 0.70
CA TYR A 23 14.15 2.74 1.96
C TYR A 23 12.63 2.54 1.89
N ALA A 24 11.99 2.93 0.78
CA ALA A 24 10.58 2.64 0.50
C ALA A 24 10.27 1.14 0.27
N ARG A 25 11.30 0.28 0.23
CA ARG A 25 11.17 -1.18 0.12
C ARG A 25 11.33 -1.91 1.46
N ARG A 26 11.54 -1.19 2.58
CA ARG A 26 11.62 -1.79 3.92
C ARG A 26 10.24 -2.25 4.36
N ALA A 27 10.13 -3.54 4.73
CA ALA A 27 9.16 -4.19 5.61
C ALA A 27 7.66 -3.79 5.60
N ASP A 28 7.15 -3.11 4.57
CA ASP A 28 5.74 -2.67 4.50
C ASP A 28 4.80 -3.73 3.90
N ARG A 29 5.29 -4.98 3.79
CA ARG A 29 4.57 -6.08 3.13
C ARG A 29 4.64 -7.38 3.91
N ILE A 30 3.49 -8.04 4.03
CA ILE A 30 3.37 -9.38 4.58
C ILE A 30 2.84 -10.31 3.49
N ALA A 31 3.54 -11.42 3.26
CA ALA A 31 3.11 -12.46 2.32
C ALA A 31 2.50 -13.64 3.09
N ILE A 32 1.30 -14.05 2.69
CA ILE A 32 0.57 -15.16 3.27
C ILE A 32 0.73 -16.36 2.35
N ARG A 33 1.18 -17.48 2.91
CA ARG A 33 1.47 -18.69 2.17
C ARG A 33 0.56 -19.82 2.61
N HIS A 34 0.05 -20.57 1.64
CA HIS A 34 -0.51 -21.89 1.89
C HIS A 34 0.57 -22.82 2.45
N GLY A 35 0.19 -23.88 3.18
CA GLY A 35 1.13 -24.83 3.79
C GLY A 35 2.10 -25.50 2.80
N LEU A 36 1.77 -25.51 1.51
CA LEU A 36 2.62 -26.00 0.41
C LEU A 36 3.58 -24.93 -0.17
N GLY A 37 3.66 -23.74 0.44
CA GLY A 37 4.62 -22.68 0.07
C GLY A 37 4.12 -21.67 -0.97
N ARG A 38 2.99 -21.93 -1.64
CA ARG A 38 2.36 -20.99 -2.58
C ARG A 38 1.88 -19.73 -1.84
N VAL A 39 2.19 -18.55 -2.36
CA VAL A 39 1.59 -17.29 -1.87
C VAL A 39 0.13 -17.25 -2.30
N VAL A 40 -0.76 -17.02 -1.36
CA VAL A 40 -2.21 -16.91 -1.58
C VAL A 40 -2.72 -15.49 -1.36
N ALA A 41 -2.08 -14.71 -0.48
CA ALA A 41 -2.46 -13.33 -0.25
C ALA A 41 -1.26 -12.44 0.12
N MET A 42 -1.43 -11.14 -0.05
CA MET A 42 -0.48 -10.10 0.34
C MET A 42 -1.18 -9.03 1.18
N ILE A 43 -0.53 -8.56 2.23
CA ILE A 43 -0.89 -7.30 2.92
C ILE A 43 0.18 -6.27 2.55
N GLU A 44 -0.24 -5.12 2.05
CA GLU A 44 0.64 -4.02 1.61
C GLU A 44 0.23 -2.73 2.32
N ILE A 45 1.15 -2.13 3.07
CA ILE A 45 0.97 -0.83 3.68
C ILE A 45 1.57 0.20 2.72
N VAL A 46 0.77 1.18 2.30
CA VAL A 46 1.25 2.27 1.44
C VAL A 46 2.17 3.17 2.25
N SER A 47 3.32 3.52 1.69
CA SER A 47 4.27 4.48 2.24
C SER A 47 4.29 5.78 1.42
N PRO A 48 4.82 6.90 1.95
CA PRO A 48 5.01 8.13 1.18
C PRO A 48 5.85 7.91 -0.09
N GLY A 49 6.77 6.95 -0.07
CA GLY A 49 7.59 6.58 -1.23
C GLY A 49 6.76 6.04 -2.39
N ASN A 50 5.68 5.29 -2.11
CA ASN A 50 4.78 4.78 -3.13
C ASN A 50 3.99 5.91 -3.83
N LYS A 51 3.75 7.03 -3.14
CA LYS A 51 3.06 8.22 -3.67
C LYS A 51 4.02 9.33 -4.15
N GLY A 52 5.33 9.13 -3.99
CA GLY A 52 6.35 10.15 -4.23
C GLY A 52 6.52 10.59 -5.68
N SER A 53 6.10 9.77 -6.66
CA SER A 53 6.15 10.11 -8.08
C SER A 53 5.10 9.32 -8.88
N LYS A 54 4.81 9.76 -10.12
CA LYS A 54 3.93 9.02 -11.03
C LYS A 54 4.45 7.60 -11.29
N HIS A 55 5.77 7.45 -11.40
CA HIS A 55 6.41 6.15 -11.60
C HIS A 55 6.27 5.25 -10.37
N ALA A 56 6.41 5.79 -9.17
CA ALA A 56 6.24 5.02 -7.93
C ALA A 56 4.80 4.51 -7.78
N ILE A 57 3.81 5.36 -8.09
CA ILE A 57 2.40 4.97 -8.08
C ILE A 57 2.14 3.88 -9.12
N ALA A 58 2.55 4.11 -10.37
CA ALA A 58 2.39 3.13 -11.43
C ALA A 58 3.05 1.78 -11.10
N SER A 59 4.24 1.80 -10.49
CA SER A 59 4.92 0.58 -10.06
C SER A 59 4.20 -0.15 -8.93
N PHE A 60 3.62 0.58 -7.96
CA PHE A 60 2.83 -0.02 -6.89
C PHE A 60 1.53 -0.63 -7.43
N VAL A 61 0.81 0.13 -8.28
CA VAL A 61 -0.45 -0.29 -8.92
C VAL A 61 -0.23 -1.53 -9.79
N ALA A 62 0.76 -1.50 -10.68
CA ALA A 62 1.07 -2.64 -11.55
C ALA A 62 1.40 -3.90 -10.73
N LYS A 63 2.20 -3.75 -9.66
CA LYS A 63 2.51 -4.87 -8.75
C LYS A 63 1.25 -5.46 -8.11
N ALA A 64 0.36 -4.63 -7.59
CA ALA A 64 -0.88 -5.10 -6.96
C ALA A 64 -1.82 -5.77 -7.97
N ALA A 65 -1.98 -5.18 -9.15
CA ALA A 65 -2.75 -5.77 -10.24
C ALA A 65 -2.17 -7.11 -10.69
N ASP A 66 -0.84 -7.23 -10.78
CA ASP A 66 -0.18 -8.50 -11.14
C ASP A 66 -0.41 -9.59 -10.09
N PHE A 67 -0.45 -9.26 -8.80
CA PHE A 67 -0.87 -10.24 -7.78
C PHE A 67 -2.30 -10.73 -8.03
N LEU A 68 -3.23 -9.81 -8.24
CA LEU A 68 -4.64 -10.13 -8.46
C LEU A 68 -4.84 -10.97 -9.73
N ARG A 69 -4.17 -10.63 -10.84
CA ARG A 69 -4.18 -11.41 -12.09
C ARG A 69 -3.63 -12.83 -11.92
N ASN A 70 -2.78 -13.07 -10.92
CA ASN A 70 -2.22 -14.39 -10.62
C ASN A 70 -2.99 -15.14 -9.51
N GLY A 71 -4.20 -14.68 -9.16
CA GLY A 71 -5.04 -15.31 -8.13
C GLY A 71 -4.47 -15.14 -6.71
N ILE A 72 -3.68 -14.10 -6.48
CA ILE A 72 -3.16 -13.73 -5.15
C ILE A 72 -4.02 -12.58 -4.64
N HIS A 73 -4.73 -12.80 -3.54
CA HIS A 73 -5.59 -11.80 -2.91
C HIS A 73 -4.73 -10.67 -2.29
N VAL A 74 -5.26 -9.44 -2.21
CA VAL A 74 -4.48 -8.30 -1.73
C VAL A 74 -5.28 -7.48 -0.72
N LEU A 75 -4.70 -7.20 0.43
CA LEU A 75 -5.16 -6.19 1.38
C LEU A 75 -4.22 -4.99 1.31
N VAL A 76 -4.74 -3.82 0.91
CA VAL A 76 -3.99 -2.56 0.85
C VAL A 76 -4.46 -1.64 1.97
N ILE A 77 -3.52 -1.14 2.75
CA ILE A 77 -3.76 -0.14 3.81
C ILE A 77 -3.09 1.15 3.36
N ASP A 78 -3.88 2.15 3.00
CA ASP A 78 -3.41 3.47 2.57
C ASP A 78 -3.71 4.53 3.64
N PRO A 79 -2.76 4.78 4.56
CA PRO A 79 -2.93 5.78 5.62
C PRO A 79 -2.63 7.21 5.13
N PHE A 80 -2.57 7.43 3.80
CA PHE A 80 -2.31 8.74 3.21
C PHE A 80 -3.48 9.19 2.36
N PRO A 81 -3.87 10.49 2.41
CA PRO A 81 -4.89 11.01 1.52
C PRO A 81 -4.44 10.92 0.04
N PRO A 82 -5.39 10.95 -0.90
CA PRO A 82 -5.10 11.11 -2.32
C PRO A 82 -4.24 12.35 -2.58
N GLY A 83 -3.25 12.22 -3.47
CA GLY A 83 -2.40 13.31 -3.90
C GLY A 83 -2.67 13.75 -5.34
N PRO A 84 -1.95 14.78 -5.83
CA PRO A 84 -2.09 15.26 -7.21
C PRO A 84 -1.77 14.22 -8.30
N ARG A 85 -1.17 13.09 -7.93
CA ARG A 85 -0.71 12.04 -8.86
C ARG A 85 -1.57 10.78 -8.81
N ASP A 86 -2.43 10.67 -7.80
CA ASP A 86 -3.41 9.62 -7.54
C ASP A 86 -4.71 10.28 -7.06
N PRO A 87 -5.38 11.14 -7.86
CA PRO A 87 -6.51 11.95 -7.39
C PRO A 87 -7.69 11.11 -6.88
N SER A 88 -7.87 9.90 -7.42
CA SER A 88 -8.88 8.93 -6.97
C SER A 88 -8.38 8.03 -5.84
N GLY A 89 -7.10 8.09 -5.48
CA GLY A 89 -6.42 7.25 -4.49
C GLY A 89 -5.94 5.90 -5.05
N ILE A 90 -5.15 5.20 -4.25
CA ILE A 90 -4.47 3.96 -4.66
C ILE A 90 -5.45 2.82 -4.95
N ALA A 91 -6.48 2.64 -4.13
CA ALA A 91 -7.46 1.56 -4.32
C ALA A 91 -8.17 1.68 -5.69
N GLN A 92 -8.62 2.88 -6.06
CA GLN A 92 -9.21 3.12 -7.38
C GLN A 92 -8.20 2.87 -8.50
N ALA A 93 -6.95 3.35 -8.34
CA ALA A 93 -5.93 3.14 -9.36
C ALA A 93 -5.61 1.64 -9.61
N ILE A 94 -5.63 0.80 -8.57
CA ILE A 94 -5.51 -0.66 -8.70
C ILE A 94 -6.70 -1.26 -9.45
N TRP A 95 -7.89 -0.80 -9.12
CA TRP A 95 -9.12 -1.30 -9.71
C TRP A 95 -9.29 -0.89 -11.19
N ASP A 96 -8.91 0.34 -11.52
CA ASP A 96 -8.87 0.87 -12.88
C ASP A 96 -7.92 0.05 -13.78
N GLU A 97 -6.79 -0.39 -13.23
CA GLU A 97 -5.81 -1.23 -13.92
C GLU A 97 -6.34 -2.65 -14.24
N LEU A 98 -7.43 -3.09 -13.59
CA LEU A 98 -8.02 -4.42 -13.78
C LEU A 98 -9.27 -4.40 -14.66
N ILE A 99 -10.22 -3.49 -14.41
CA ILE A 99 -11.55 -3.53 -15.04
C ILE A 99 -12.15 -2.14 -15.36
N GLY A 100 -11.72 -1.05 -14.72
CA GLY A 100 -12.08 0.32 -15.09
C GLY A 100 -13.42 0.86 -14.55
N ASP A 101 -14.23 0.04 -13.85
CA ASP A 101 -15.47 0.51 -13.21
C ASP A 101 -15.18 1.31 -11.92
N PRO A 102 -16.00 2.31 -11.54
CA PRO A 102 -15.74 3.08 -10.32
C PRO A 102 -15.99 2.25 -9.04
N LEU A 103 -15.10 2.39 -8.06
CA LEU A 103 -15.37 1.96 -6.68
C LEU A 103 -16.36 2.92 -5.99
N PRO A 104 -16.96 2.53 -4.85
CA PRO A 104 -17.78 3.44 -4.07
C PRO A 104 -17.07 4.78 -3.80
N PRO A 105 -17.79 5.91 -3.89
CA PRO A 105 -17.19 7.22 -3.71
C PRO A 105 -16.66 7.40 -2.29
N ARG A 106 -15.47 7.97 -2.17
CA ARG A 106 -14.84 8.28 -0.88
C ARG A 106 -15.38 9.59 -0.30
N PRO A 107 -15.89 9.62 0.95
CA PRO A 107 -16.26 10.85 1.64
C PRO A 107 -15.06 11.80 1.82
N SER A 108 -15.29 13.11 1.75
CA SER A 108 -14.21 14.11 1.86
C SER A 108 -13.59 14.20 3.25
N ASP A 109 -14.34 13.82 4.28
CA ASP A 109 -13.92 13.75 5.68
C ASP A 109 -13.21 12.45 6.04
N GLN A 110 -13.28 11.42 5.19
CA GLN A 110 -12.62 10.12 5.36
C GLN A 110 -11.68 9.79 4.19
N PRO A 111 -10.54 10.51 4.06
CA PRO A 111 -9.70 10.43 2.88
C PRO A 111 -8.79 9.19 2.84
N LEU A 112 -8.65 8.44 3.92
CA LEU A 112 -7.77 7.28 4.03
C LEU A 112 -8.55 6.02 3.63
N THR A 113 -7.87 4.96 3.18
CA THR A 113 -8.56 3.76 2.69
C THR A 113 -7.92 2.46 3.16
N VAL A 114 -8.77 1.48 3.47
CA VAL A 114 -8.40 0.07 3.59
C VAL A 114 -9.18 -0.69 2.52
N ALA A 115 -8.47 -1.38 1.63
CA ALA A 115 -9.07 -2.06 0.49
C ALA A 115 -8.66 -3.52 0.42
N ALA A 116 -9.64 -4.43 0.48
CA ALA A 116 -9.47 -5.86 0.37
C ALA A 116 -9.98 -6.36 -0.98
N PHE A 117 -9.08 -6.92 -1.77
CA PHE A 117 -9.34 -7.44 -3.11
C PHE A 117 -9.37 -8.96 -3.10
N ASP A 118 -10.51 -9.53 -3.47
CA ASP A 118 -10.67 -10.95 -3.75
C ASP A 118 -10.40 -11.22 -5.23
N ALA A 119 -9.27 -11.89 -5.54
CA ALA A 119 -8.84 -12.32 -6.86
C ALA A 119 -9.67 -13.48 -7.48
N GLY A 120 -10.85 -13.75 -6.96
CA GLY A 120 -11.79 -14.73 -7.50
C GLY A 120 -12.50 -14.29 -8.79
N GLU A 121 -13.47 -15.09 -9.21
CA GLU A 121 -14.42 -14.74 -10.26
C GLU A 121 -15.84 -14.72 -9.65
N PRO A 122 -16.51 -13.56 -9.56
CA PRO A 122 -16.03 -12.25 -9.99
C PRO A 122 -14.89 -11.70 -9.12
N LEU A 123 -14.09 -10.79 -9.69
CA LEU A 123 -13.14 -9.98 -8.93
C LEU A 123 -13.95 -9.04 -8.01
N VAL A 124 -13.61 -8.98 -6.72
CA VAL A 124 -14.34 -8.15 -5.74
C VAL A 124 -13.37 -7.23 -5.00
N ALA A 125 -13.77 -5.97 -4.82
CA ALA A 125 -13.09 -5.02 -3.92
C ALA A 125 -14.03 -4.60 -2.79
N ASN A 126 -13.59 -4.81 -1.55
CA ASN A 126 -14.24 -4.29 -0.34
C ASN A 126 -13.39 -3.12 0.16
N VAL A 127 -13.99 -1.93 0.28
CA VAL A 127 -13.25 -0.70 0.58
C VAL A 127 -13.91 0.03 1.73
N ASP A 128 -13.14 0.25 2.80
CA ASP A 128 -13.49 1.11 3.91
C ASP A 128 -12.73 2.44 3.80
N THR A 129 -13.41 3.52 4.17
CA THR A 129 -12.86 4.88 4.22
C THR A 129 -12.71 5.33 5.67
N LEU A 130 -11.64 6.05 5.97
CA LEU A 130 -11.28 6.44 7.34
C LEU A 130 -10.73 7.86 7.38
N ALA A 131 -10.87 8.51 8.54
CA ALA A 131 -10.18 9.74 8.91
C ALA A 131 -9.06 9.48 9.92
N VAL A 132 -8.15 10.45 10.08
CA VAL A 132 -7.18 10.40 11.18
C VAL A 132 -7.93 10.48 12.51
N GLY A 133 -7.71 9.51 13.39
CA GLY A 133 -8.38 9.38 14.68
C GLY A 133 -9.46 8.30 14.72
N ASP A 134 -9.89 7.80 13.55
CA ASP A 134 -10.78 6.64 13.48
C ASP A 134 -10.01 5.36 13.85
N SER A 135 -10.73 4.37 14.38
CA SER A 135 -10.19 3.02 14.58
C SER A 135 -10.05 2.29 13.25
N LEU A 136 -8.94 1.58 13.06
CA LEU A 136 -8.76 0.75 11.86
C LEU A 136 -9.78 -0.42 11.84
N PRO A 137 -10.33 -0.76 10.67
CA PRO A 137 -11.37 -1.80 10.56
C PRO A 137 -10.80 -3.22 10.73
N GLU A 138 -11.69 -4.15 11.06
CA GLU A 138 -11.46 -5.59 10.97
C GLU A 138 -11.55 -6.03 9.49
N ALA A 139 -10.49 -5.78 8.73
CA ALA A 139 -10.52 -5.93 7.27
C ALA A 139 -10.45 -7.41 6.83
N PRO A 140 -11.22 -7.83 5.82
CA PRO A 140 -11.17 -9.20 5.33
C PRO A 140 -9.88 -9.45 4.53
N LEU A 141 -9.09 -10.44 4.93
CA LEU A 141 -7.99 -10.98 4.15
C LEU A 141 -8.43 -12.29 3.50
N PHE A 142 -8.71 -12.24 2.21
CA PHE A 142 -9.07 -13.42 1.43
C PHE A 142 -7.89 -14.38 1.31
N LEU A 143 -8.15 -15.68 1.48
CA LEU A 143 -7.18 -16.77 1.36
C LEU A 143 -7.53 -17.73 0.21
N ALA A 144 -8.79 -17.67 -0.23
CA ALA A 144 -9.34 -18.27 -1.43
C ALA A 144 -10.56 -17.44 -1.87
N PRO A 145 -11.06 -17.60 -3.11
CA PRO A 145 -12.25 -16.89 -3.60
C PRO A 145 -13.46 -17.05 -2.65
N GLY A 146 -13.93 -15.95 -2.07
CA GLY A 146 -15.03 -15.90 -1.11
C GLY A 146 -14.70 -16.37 0.32
N TRP A 147 -13.46 -16.79 0.61
CA TRP A 147 -13.05 -17.27 1.93
C TRP A 147 -11.98 -16.35 2.54
N TYR A 148 -12.27 -15.76 3.69
CA TYR A 148 -11.40 -14.79 4.33
C TYR A 148 -11.28 -15.00 5.84
N VAL A 149 -10.26 -14.39 6.41
CA VAL A 149 -10.13 -14.15 7.85
C VAL A 149 -10.10 -12.65 8.09
N ASN A 150 -10.73 -12.17 9.16
CA ASN A 150 -10.63 -10.76 9.51
C ASN A 150 -9.27 -10.49 10.15
N VAL A 151 -8.63 -9.43 9.67
CA VAL A 151 -7.35 -8.94 10.19
C VAL A 151 -7.65 -7.83 11.19
N PRO A 152 -7.30 -7.98 12.48
CA PRO A 152 -7.55 -6.99 13.50
C PRO A 152 -6.52 -5.86 13.44
N LEU A 153 -6.67 -4.97 12.44
CA LEU A 153 -5.70 -3.92 12.13
C LEU A 153 -5.47 -2.99 13.33
N GLU A 154 -6.53 -2.56 14.00
CA GLU A 154 -6.41 -1.67 15.17
C GLU A 154 -5.68 -2.37 16.32
N ALA A 155 -6.10 -3.58 16.68
CA ALA A 155 -5.49 -4.31 17.79
C ALA A 155 -4.01 -4.63 17.54
N THR A 156 -3.64 -4.96 16.29
CA THR A 156 -2.25 -5.22 15.89
C THR A 156 -1.40 -3.95 15.85
N TYR A 157 -1.98 -2.82 15.40
CA TYR A 157 -1.35 -1.50 15.49
C TYR A 157 -1.08 -1.13 16.96
N LEU A 158 -2.09 -1.20 17.82
CA LEU A 158 -1.95 -0.87 19.24
C LEU A 158 -0.96 -1.80 19.95
N ALA A 159 -0.94 -3.09 19.62
CA ALA A 159 0.05 -4.03 20.15
C ALA A 159 1.48 -3.63 19.75
N SER A 160 1.68 -3.25 18.48
CA SER A 160 2.96 -2.76 17.97
C SER A 160 3.36 -1.44 18.64
N TRP A 161 2.42 -0.49 18.75
CA TRP A 161 2.64 0.80 19.38
C TRP A 161 3.08 0.71 20.84
N ARG A 162 2.48 -0.20 21.61
CA ARG A 162 2.82 -0.41 23.03
C ARG A 162 4.29 -0.79 23.23
N VAL A 163 4.88 -1.53 22.29
CA VAL A 163 6.28 -1.97 22.35
C VAL A 163 7.24 -1.04 21.60
N THR A 164 6.74 -0.04 20.87
CA THR A 164 7.57 0.97 20.19
C THR A 164 8.43 1.74 21.21
N PRO A 165 9.75 1.89 20.95
CA PRO A 165 10.64 2.67 21.81
C PRO A 165 10.12 4.08 22.07
N ARG A 166 10.21 4.55 23.33
CA ARG A 166 9.74 5.89 23.74
C ARG A 166 10.27 7.02 22.84
N PRO A 167 11.57 7.07 22.47
CA PRO A 167 12.06 8.15 21.60
C PRO A 167 11.34 8.25 20.25
N ILE A 168 10.84 7.13 19.70
CA ILE A 168 10.08 7.13 18.45
C ILE A 168 8.64 7.62 18.70
N ARG A 169 8.04 7.25 19.84
CA ARG A 169 6.69 7.71 20.21
C ARG A 169 6.66 9.21 20.48
N ASP A 170 7.66 9.73 21.18
CA ASP A 170 7.77 11.16 21.51
C ASP A 170 7.84 12.04 20.25
N LEU A 171 8.48 11.55 19.17
CA LEU A 171 8.52 12.23 17.87
C LEU A 171 7.13 12.40 17.22
N LEU A 172 6.20 11.50 17.53
CA LEU A 172 4.85 11.47 16.96
C LEU A 172 3.82 12.11 17.90
N ASP A 173 4.06 12.08 19.22
CA ASP A 173 3.22 12.74 20.22
C ASP A 173 3.43 14.26 20.29
N THR A 174 4.48 14.79 19.64
CA THR A 174 4.69 16.23 19.53
C THR A 174 3.66 16.82 18.56
N PRO A 175 2.73 17.68 19.00
CA PRO A 175 1.72 18.24 18.11
C PRO A 175 2.37 19.05 16.99
N ALA A 176 1.95 18.81 15.74
CA ALA A 176 2.36 19.64 14.61
C ALA A 176 2.04 21.12 14.91
N PRO A 177 2.95 22.06 14.60
CA PRO A 177 2.65 23.48 14.75
C PRO A 177 1.39 23.81 13.94
N ARG A 178 0.37 24.36 14.59
CA ARG A 178 -0.88 24.76 13.93
C ARG A 178 -0.55 25.71 12.78
N GLY A 179 -0.71 25.24 11.55
CA GLY A 179 -0.59 26.06 10.35
C GLY A 179 -1.59 27.20 10.44
N LYS A 180 -1.11 28.43 10.26
CA LYS A 180 -1.94 29.63 10.23
C LYS A 180 -2.96 29.48 9.08
N PRO A 181 -4.26 29.71 9.29
CA PRO A 181 -5.23 29.64 8.21
C PRO A 181 -4.87 30.68 7.11
N PRO A 182 -5.15 30.37 5.84
CA PRO A 182 -4.93 31.31 4.74
C PRO A 182 -5.75 32.59 4.96
N ALA A 183 -5.12 33.73 4.69
CA ALA A 183 -5.71 35.06 4.75
C ALA A 183 -6.73 35.29 3.63
#